data_AF-A0A949KWV2-F1
#
_entry.id   AF-A0A949KWV2-F1
#
_cell.length_a   1.000
_cell.length_b   1.000
_cell.length_c   1.000
_cell.angle_alpha   90.00
_cell.angle_beta   90.00
_cell.angle_gamma   90.00
#
_symmetry.space_group_name_H-M   'P 1'
#
loop_
_entity.id
_entity.type
_entity.pdbx_description
1 polymer ?
#
loop_
_entity_poly.entity_id
_entity_poly.type
_entity_poly.pdbx_seq_one_letter_code
_entity_poly.pdbx_strand_id
1 'polypeptide(L)'
;MYLEKVHESAYEGLKHLRGTGQLSLFSSGTAVGLREFLDQIREIIARHAKGAQLEDDQITDYRTYVRLRWAIEDDAGRERRSGFSSGEGLGINLAICLSLLFYEGSDSDQHRGSGILLMALDEAERLDERAMNTVRDLLDRVECQLVLALPRMLNIPDSLTHT
;
A
#
# COMPACT_ATOMS: atom_id res chain seq x y z
N MET A 1 -1.01 -11.93 -2.01
CA MET A 1 -0.82 -10.61 -1.38
C MET A 1 -1.67 -9.61 -2.13
N TYR A 2 -2.39 -8.74 -1.44
CA TYR A 2 -3.17 -7.66 -2.04
C TYR A 2 -3.17 -6.41 -1.15
N LEU A 3 -3.58 -5.29 -1.73
CA LEU A 3 -3.72 -4.03 -1.03
C LEU A 3 -5.14 -3.92 -0.45
N GLU A 4 -5.23 -3.71 0.85
CA GLU A 4 -6.47 -3.53 1.59
C GLU A 4 -6.63 -2.07 2.01
N LYS A 5 -7.82 -1.50 1.77
CA LYS A 5 -8.19 -0.20 2.30
C LYS A 5 -8.71 -0.34 3.73
N VAL A 6 -8.02 0.30 4.67
CA VAL A 6 -8.38 0.34 6.09
C VAL A 6 -8.92 1.72 6.44
N HIS A 7 -10.04 1.77 7.14
CA HIS A 7 -10.64 3.01 7.63
C HIS A 7 -10.08 3.37 9.00
N GLU A 8 -9.62 4.61 9.15
CA GLU A 8 -9.14 5.15 10.43
C GLU A 8 -10.31 5.57 11.32
N SER A 9 -10.07 5.76 12.62
CA SER A 9 -11.13 6.18 13.56
C SER A 9 -11.81 7.49 13.13
N ALA A 10 -11.04 8.43 12.56
CA ALA A 10 -11.55 9.69 12.03
C ALA A 10 -12.59 9.49 10.91
N TYR A 11 -12.48 8.41 10.13
CA TYR A 11 -13.41 8.11 9.04
C TYR A 11 -14.80 7.75 9.56
N GLU A 12 -14.90 7.10 10.72
CA GLU A 12 -16.20 6.84 11.34
C GLU A 12 -16.93 8.16 11.67
N GLY A 13 -16.20 9.19 12.10
CA GLY A 13 -16.74 10.54 12.27
C GLY A 13 -17.29 11.15 10.99
N LEU A 14 -16.57 11.00 9.87
CA LEU A 14 -17.07 11.44 8.56
C LEU A 14 -18.31 10.67 8.09
N LYS A 15 -18.39 9.37 8.36
CA LYS A 15 -19.54 8.54 7.97
C LYS A 15 -20.84 9.04 8.58
N HIS A 16 -20.78 9.59 9.79
CA HIS A 16 -21.93 10.17 10.46
C HIS A 16 -22.44 11.45 9.77
N LEU A 17 -21.58 12.25 9.10
CA LEU A 17 -22.02 13.42 8.33
C LEU A 17 -23.06 13.06 7.26
N ARG A 18 -22.90 11.89 6.64
CA ARG A 18 -23.81 11.40 5.58
C ARG A 18 -25.14 10.86 6.13
N GLY A 19 -25.15 10.30 7.35
CA GLY A 19 -26.29 9.58 7.90
C GLY A 19 -27.27 10.44 8.71
N THR A 20 -26.80 11.52 9.34
CA THR A 20 -27.62 12.28 10.31
C THR A 20 -28.46 13.41 9.69
N GLY A 21 -28.48 13.56 8.36
CA GLY A 21 -29.07 14.75 7.73
C GLY A 21 -28.32 16.06 8.04
N GLN A 22 -27.17 15.98 8.72
CA GLN A 22 -26.26 17.10 9.02
C GLN A 22 -25.47 17.61 7.81
N LEU A 23 -25.73 17.05 6.62
CA LEU A 23 -25.56 17.78 5.36
C LEU A 23 -26.43 19.05 5.27
N SER A 24 -27.16 19.43 6.35
CA SER A 24 -27.61 20.80 6.59
C SER A 24 -26.54 21.86 6.37
N LEU A 25 -25.25 21.51 6.48
CA LEU A 25 -24.10 22.32 6.05
C LEU A 25 -24.13 22.74 4.58
N PHE A 26 -24.72 21.93 3.71
CA PHE A 26 -24.83 22.17 2.26
C PHE A 26 -26.28 22.41 1.80
N SER A 27 -27.28 22.04 2.60
CA SER A 27 -28.70 22.15 2.24
C SER A 27 -29.38 23.41 2.75
N SER A 28 -28.73 24.17 3.64
CA SER A 28 -29.19 25.52 4.00
C SER A 28 -28.44 26.53 3.13
N GLY A 29 -29.17 27.35 2.37
CA GLY A 29 -28.62 28.41 1.50
C GLY A 29 -27.89 29.55 2.25
N THR A 30 -27.36 29.28 3.43
CA THR A 30 -26.54 30.13 4.27
C THR A 30 -25.07 29.92 3.92
N ALA A 31 -24.40 30.98 3.51
CA ALA A 31 -22.95 30.97 3.32
C ALA A 31 -22.27 30.77 4.69
N VAL A 32 -21.74 29.57 4.93
CA VAL A 32 -20.90 29.27 6.09
C VAL A 32 -19.45 29.63 5.75
N GLY A 33 -18.76 30.33 6.66
CA GLY A 33 -17.34 30.61 6.49
C GLY A 33 -16.50 29.32 6.59
N LEU A 34 -15.38 29.25 5.87
CA LEU A 34 -14.51 28.07 5.88
C LEU A 34 -14.09 27.64 7.30
N ARG A 35 -13.79 28.62 8.17
CA ARG A 35 -13.40 28.39 9.57
C ARG A 35 -14.51 27.69 10.35
N GLU A 36 -15.73 28.20 10.24
CA GLU A 36 -16.91 27.67 10.92
C GLU A 36 -17.25 26.26 10.42
N PHE A 37 -17.08 26.02 9.12
CA PHE A 37 -17.23 24.70 8.53
C PHE A 37 -16.21 23.69 9.08
N LEU A 38 -14.93 24.06 9.16
CA LEU A 38 -13.87 23.21 9.70
C LEU A 38 -14.08 22.92 11.19
N ASP A 39 -14.47 23.93 11.98
CA ASP A 39 -14.76 23.76 13.41
C ASP A 39 -15.90 22.76 13.64
N GLN A 40 -16.95 22.81 12.81
CA GLN A 40 -18.07 21.86 12.88
C GLN A 40 -17.66 20.43 12.50
N ILE A 41 -16.86 20.25 11.44
CA ILE A 41 -16.34 18.94 11.08
C ILE A 41 -15.46 18.38 12.20
N ARG A 42 -14.57 19.21 12.76
CA ARG A 42 -13.69 18.82 13.87
C ARG A 42 -14.50 18.33 15.06
N GLU A 43 -15.56 19.03 15.42
CA GLU A 43 -16.43 18.65 16.52
C GLU A 43 -17.13 17.30 16.28
N ILE A 44 -17.66 17.08 15.07
CA ILE A 44 -18.32 15.83 14.70
C ILE A 44 -17.32 14.67 14.72
N ILE A 45 -16.13 14.86 14.15
CA ILE A 45 -15.08 13.85 14.18
C ILE A 45 -14.68 13.54 15.62
N ALA A 46 -14.41 14.55 16.46
CA ALA A 46 -14.02 14.35 17.86
C ALA A 46 -15.05 13.53 18.64
N ARG A 47 -16.36 13.78 18.41
CA ARG A 47 -17.46 13.06 19.06
C ARG A 47 -17.53 11.58 18.67
N HIS A 48 -17.22 11.24 17.43
CA HIS A 48 -17.46 9.91 16.86
C HIS A 48 -16.19 9.07 16.66
N ALA A 49 -15.01 9.69 16.59
CA ALA A 49 -13.72 9.06 16.34
C ALA A 49 -12.93 8.70 17.61
N LYS A 50 -13.63 8.30 18.69
CA LYS A 50 -13.02 7.93 19.99
C LYS A 50 -12.05 9.00 20.54
N GLY A 51 -12.36 10.29 20.35
CA GLY A 51 -11.54 11.39 20.86
C GLY A 51 -10.35 11.78 20.00
N ALA A 52 -10.33 11.42 18.71
CA ALA A 52 -9.35 11.97 17.77
C ALA A 52 -9.46 13.51 17.73
N GLN A 53 -8.37 14.20 18.07
CA GLN A 53 -8.22 15.64 17.87
C GLN A 53 -7.45 15.84 16.58
N LEU A 54 -8.09 16.46 15.60
CA LEU A 54 -7.51 16.77 14.31
C LEU A 54 -7.31 18.27 14.17
N GLU A 55 -6.17 18.65 13.63
CA GLU A 55 -5.89 20.00 13.18
C GLU A 55 -6.58 20.27 11.83
N ASP A 56 -6.72 21.56 11.46
CA ASP A 56 -7.44 21.98 10.26
C ASP A 56 -6.86 21.36 8.96
N ASP A 57 -5.54 21.21 8.87
CA ASP A 57 -4.85 20.58 7.75
C ASP A 57 -5.16 19.08 7.66
N GLN A 58 -5.20 18.40 8.80
CA GLN A 58 -5.51 16.99 8.90
C GLN A 58 -6.95 16.68 8.48
N ILE A 59 -7.89 17.62 8.67
CA ILE A 59 -9.28 17.48 8.23
C ILE A 59 -9.36 17.44 6.69
N THR A 60 -8.49 18.18 6.02
CA THR A 60 -8.45 18.22 4.55
C THR A 60 -7.64 17.07 3.94
N ASP A 61 -6.78 16.42 4.73
CA ASP A 61 -5.94 15.33 4.28
C ASP A 61 -6.70 13.99 4.30
N TYR A 62 -6.90 13.38 3.13
CA TYR A 62 -7.57 12.08 3.02
C TYR A 62 -6.84 10.97 3.79
N ARG A 63 -5.53 11.09 4.00
CA ARG A 63 -4.68 10.11 4.71
C ARG A 63 -5.03 10.01 6.19
N THR A 64 -5.67 11.04 6.75
CA THR A 64 -6.22 11.02 8.11
C THR A 64 -7.37 10.02 8.25
N TYR A 65 -8.02 9.67 7.15
CA TYR A 65 -9.24 8.87 7.13
C TYR A 65 -9.04 7.46 6.57
N VAL A 66 -8.03 7.28 5.73
CA VAL A 66 -7.79 6.03 5.01
C VAL A 66 -6.32 5.66 5.09
N ARG A 67 -6.06 4.41 5.47
CA ARG A 67 -4.75 3.79 5.38
C ARG A 67 -4.80 2.64 4.39
N LEU A 68 -3.73 2.48 3.62
CA LEU A 68 -3.52 1.30 2.79
C LEU A 68 -2.64 0.31 3.56
N ARG A 69 -2.99 -0.97 3.51
CA ARG A 69 -2.21 -2.02 4.14
C ARG A 69 -2.04 -3.19 3.19
N TRP A 70 -0.86 -3.79 3.19
CA TRP A 70 -0.63 -5.07 2.54
C TRP A 70 -1.21 -6.21 3.36
N ALA A 71 -2.12 -6.98 2.76
CA ALA A 71 -2.65 -8.21 3.30
C ALA A 71 -2.03 -9.40 2.58
N ILE A 72 -1.62 -10.40 3.34
CA ILE A 72 -0.95 -11.61 2.85
C ILE A 72 -1.85 -12.80 3.18
N GLU A 73 -2.05 -13.67 2.20
CA GLU A 73 -2.85 -14.89 2.35
C GLU A 73 -1.94 -16.11 2.29
N ASP A 74 -2.30 -17.14 3.05
CA ASP A 74 -1.74 -18.48 2.91
C ASP A 74 -2.37 -19.24 1.72
N ASP A 75 -1.87 -20.44 1.42
CA ASP A 75 -2.40 -21.30 0.34
C ASP A 75 -3.88 -21.69 0.57
N ALA A 76 -4.43 -21.52 1.78
CA ALA A 76 -5.82 -21.77 2.12
C ALA A 76 -6.69 -20.49 2.03
N GLY A 77 -6.14 -19.37 1.56
CA GLY A 77 -6.83 -18.09 1.43
C GLY A 77 -7.08 -17.38 2.76
N ARG A 78 -6.37 -17.75 3.83
CA ARG A 78 -6.51 -17.09 5.14
C ARG A 78 -5.48 -15.98 5.29
N GLU A 79 -5.95 -14.81 5.74
CA GLU A 79 -5.08 -13.69 6.02
C GLU A 79 -4.08 -14.05 7.14
N ARG A 80 -2.79 -13.96 6.84
CA ARG A 80 -1.69 -14.16 7.78
C ARG A 80 -0.97 -12.83 7.98
N ARG A 81 -0.77 -12.46 9.24
CA ARG A 81 -0.12 -11.19 9.63
C ARG A 81 1.26 -11.37 10.25
N SER A 82 1.57 -12.57 10.72
CA SER A 82 2.79 -12.85 11.48
C SER A 82 3.23 -14.30 11.36
N GLY A 83 4.43 -14.56 11.90
CA GLY A 83 5.03 -15.89 11.94
C GLY A 83 5.63 -16.34 10.61
N PHE A 84 5.90 -15.42 9.69
CA PHE A 84 6.53 -15.74 8.42
C PHE A 84 7.94 -16.31 8.62
N SER A 85 8.31 -17.28 7.79
CA SER A 85 9.68 -17.74 7.70
C SER A 85 10.60 -16.62 7.20
N SER A 86 11.91 -16.80 7.39
CA SER A 86 12.90 -15.85 6.88
C SER A 86 12.80 -15.69 5.36
N GLY A 87 12.53 -16.76 4.61
CA GLY A 87 12.33 -16.73 3.16
C GLY A 87 11.00 -16.09 2.75
N GLU A 88 9.91 -16.41 3.45
CA GLU A 88 8.59 -15.78 3.22
C GLU A 88 8.66 -14.26 3.42
N GLY A 89 9.30 -13.81 4.51
CA GLY A 89 9.48 -12.39 4.78
C GLY A 89 10.30 -11.68 3.70
N LEU A 90 11.33 -12.33 3.16
CA LEU A 90 12.13 -11.80 2.06
C LEU A 90 11.29 -11.66 0.78
N GLY A 91 10.54 -12.72 0.41
CA GLY A 91 9.67 -12.71 -0.76
C GLY A 91 8.53 -11.68 -0.67
N ILE A 92 7.93 -11.51 0.52
CA ILE A 92 6.92 -10.48 0.77
C ILE A 92 7.50 -9.08 0.55
N ASN A 93 8.66 -8.79 1.13
CA ASN A 93 9.31 -7.49 0.99
C ASN A 93 9.64 -7.19 -0.48
N LEU A 94 10.17 -8.19 -1.19
CA LEU A 94 10.47 -8.09 -2.62
C LEU A 94 9.21 -7.79 -3.45
N ALA A 95 8.11 -8.50 -3.19
CA ALA A 95 6.84 -8.26 -3.88
C ALA A 95 6.28 -6.85 -3.60
N ILE A 96 6.43 -6.34 -2.37
CA ILE A 96 6.03 -4.96 -2.01
C ILE A 96 6.88 -3.95 -2.78
N CYS A 97 8.22 -4.11 -2.79
CA CYS A 97 9.11 -3.23 -3.54
C CYS A 97 8.78 -3.19 -5.03
N LEU A 98 8.55 -4.34 -5.66
CA LEU A 98 8.16 -4.43 -7.07
C LEU A 98 6.81 -3.76 -7.33
N SER A 99 5.83 -3.92 -6.42
CA SER A 99 4.52 -3.27 -6.54
C SER A 99 4.62 -1.74 -6.47
N LEU A 100 5.49 -1.21 -5.61
CA LEU A 100 5.73 0.23 -5.51
C LEU A 100 6.45 0.77 -6.76
N LEU A 101 7.44 0.04 -7.28
CA LEU A 101 8.14 0.42 -8.50
C LEU A 101 7.21 0.42 -9.72
N PHE A 102 6.28 -0.53 -9.80
CA PHE A 102 5.26 -0.56 -10.84
C PHE A 102 4.33 0.67 -10.77
N TYR A 103 3.96 1.12 -9.57
CA TYR A 103 3.14 2.31 -9.38
C TYR A 103 3.85 3.58 -9.90
N GLU A 104 5.11 3.80 -9.49
CA GLU A 104 5.92 4.95 -9.94
C GLU A 104 6.15 4.94 -11.46
N GLY A 105 6.36 3.74 -12.04
CA GLY A 105 6.52 3.56 -13.49
C GLY A 105 5.23 3.79 -14.30
N SER A 106 4.06 3.62 -13.68
CA SER A 106 2.75 3.79 -14.34
C SER A 106 2.25 5.24 -14.32
N ASP A 107 2.55 6.00 -13.26
CA ASP A 107 2.09 7.40 -13.09
C ASP A 107 2.94 8.39 -13.91
N SER A 108 4.08 7.94 -14.43
CA SER A 108 5.02 8.77 -15.17
C SER A 108 5.02 8.45 -16.67
N ASP A 109 4.02 8.97 -17.38
CA ASP A 109 3.98 9.04 -18.85
C ASP A 109 5.25 9.74 -19.44
N GLN A 110 6.01 10.42 -18.57
CA GLN A 110 7.25 11.13 -18.85
C GLN A 110 8.53 10.27 -18.73
N HIS A 111 8.49 9.06 -18.14
CA HIS A 111 9.67 8.17 -18.02
C HIS A 111 9.72 7.05 -19.06
N ARG A 112 8.97 7.16 -20.16
CA ARG A 112 9.16 6.33 -21.37
C ARG A 112 10.44 6.67 -22.15
N GLY A 113 11.50 7.04 -21.41
CA GLY A 113 12.85 7.31 -21.87
C GLY A 113 13.85 6.39 -21.18
N SER A 114 13.83 5.11 -21.54
CA SER A 114 15.02 4.24 -21.61
C SER A 114 15.90 4.09 -20.35
N GLY A 115 15.31 3.94 -19.17
CA GLY A 115 16.04 3.46 -17.99
C GLY A 115 15.73 1.99 -17.73
N ILE A 116 16.75 1.12 -17.61
CA ILE A 116 16.55 -0.22 -17.05
C ILE A 116 16.41 -0.06 -15.53
N LEU A 117 15.28 -0.50 -14.98
CA LEU A 117 15.10 -0.56 -13.53
C LEU A 117 15.93 -1.73 -12.99
N LEU A 118 16.79 -1.45 -12.00
CA LEU A 118 17.69 -2.44 -11.40
C LEU A 118 17.38 -2.61 -9.92
N MET A 119 17.21 -3.85 -9.49
CA MET A 119 17.08 -4.24 -8.10
C MET A 119 18.20 -5.20 -7.73
N ALA A 120 18.65 -5.16 -6.47
CA ALA A 120 19.60 -6.12 -5.93
C ALA A 120 18.96 -6.86 -4.74
N LEU A 121 19.14 -8.18 -4.70
CA LEU A 121 18.71 -9.04 -3.61
C LEU A 121 19.92 -9.75 -3.02
N ASP A 122 20.19 -9.45 -1.76
CA ASP A 122 21.15 -10.19 -0.95
C ASP A 122 20.49 -11.38 -0.26
N GLU A 123 21.28 -12.40 0.07
CA GLU A 123 20.84 -13.65 0.69
C GLU A 123 19.72 -14.38 -0.10
N ALA A 124 19.84 -14.39 -1.44
CA ALA A 124 18.84 -14.97 -2.32
C ALA A 124 18.62 -16.48 -2.10
N GLU A 125 19.58 -17.17 -1.47
CA GLU A 125 19.47 -18.58 -1.08
C GLU A 125 18.36 -18.85 -0.05
N ARG A 126 17.81 -17.80 0.57
CA ARG A 126 16.65 -17.89 1.48
C ARG A 126 15.34 -18.09 0.73
N LEU A 127 15.30 -17.80 -0.57
CA LEU A 127 14.13 -18.05 -1.41
C LEU A 127 14.18 -19.49 -1.95
N ASP A 128 13.05 -20.18 -1.88
CA ASP A 128 12.90 -21.48 -2.54
C ASP A 128 12.62 -21.30 -4.05
N GLU A 129 12.68 -22.39 -4.79
CA GLU A 129 12.49 -22.39 -6.25
C GLU A 129 11.12 -21.80 -6.67
N ARG A 130 10.07 -22.07 -5.89
CA ARG A 130 8.71 -21.55 -6.17
C ARG A 130 8.64 -20.04 -5.97
N ALA A 131 9.24 -19.52 -4.89
CA ALA A 131 9.34 -18.09 -4.64
C ALA A 131 10.19 -17.39 -5.71
N MET A 132 11.31 -18.00 -6.12
CA MET A 132 12.15 -17.48 -7.20
C MET A 132 11.43 -17.37 -8.53
N ASN A 133 10.64 -18.39 -8.92
CA ASN A 133 9.83 -18.33 -10.15
C ASN A 133 8.78 -17.22 -10.07
N THR A 134 8.14 -17.04 -8.91
CA THR A 134 7.16 -15.95 -8.71
C THR A 134 7.81 -14.58 -8.85
N VAL A 135 9.03 -14.41 -8.31
CA VAL A 135 9.81 -13.17 -8.44
C VAL A 135 10.14 -12.89 -9.90
N ARG A 136 10.58 -13.91 -10.65
CA ARG A 136 10.86 -13.78 -12.09
C ARG A 136 9.63 -13.32 -12.87
N ASP A 137 8.48 -13.96 -12.66
CA ASP A 137 7.22 -13.57 -13.31
C ASP A 137 6.82 -12.13 -13.01
N LEU A 138 7.13 -11.62 -11.80
CA LEU A 138 6.88 -10.23 -11.43
C LEU A 138 7.88 -9.27 -12.06
N LEU A 139 9.17 -9.62 -12.12
CA LEU A 139 10.21 -8.81 -12.76
C LEU A 139 9.93 -8.62 -14.25
N ASP A 140 9.52 -9.69 -14.94
CA ASP A 140 9.17 -9.65 -16.36
C ASP A 140 7.99 -8.70 -16.64
N ARG A 141 7.03 -8.61 -15.71
CA ARG A 141 5.87 -7.70 -15.84
C ARG A 141 6.22 -6.24 -15.59
N VAL A 142 7.25 -5.97 -14.80
CA VAL A 142 7.66 -4.61 -14.39
C VAL A 142 8.88 -4.13 -15.20
N GLU A 143 9.36 -4.93 -16.16
CA GLU A 143 10.56 -4.65 -16.96
C GLU A 143 11.79 -4.31 -16.08
N CYS A 144 11.94 -5.03 -14.97
CA CYS A 144 12.97 -4.81 -13.96
C CYS A 144 14.02 -5.92 -13.99
N GLN A 145 15.31 -5.57 -13.94
CA GLN A 145 16.41 -6.53 -13.80
C GLN A 145 16.78 -6.74 -12.33
N LEU A 146 16.99 -8.00 -11.94
CA LEU A 146 17.38 -8.38 -10.58
C LEU A 146 18.81 -8.94 -10.54
N VAL A 147 19.64 -8.35 -9.68
CA VAL A 147 20.98 -8.84 -9.34
C VAL A 147 20.90 -9.63 -8.05
N LEU A 148 21.33 -10.90 -8.07
CA LEU A 148 21.28 -11.80 -6.93
C LEU A 148 22.67 -11.99 -6.32
N ALA A 149 22.79 -11.87 -5.00
CA ALA A 149 23.94 -12.41 -4.28
C ALA A 149 23.60 -13.81 -3.76
N LEU A 150 24.35 -14.81 -4.24
CA LEU A 150 24.22 -16.22 -3.87
C LEU A 150 25.56 -16.72 -3.30
N PRO A 151 25.77 -16.64 -1.97
CA PRO A 151 27.01 -17.08 -1.32
C PRO A 151 27.23 -18.60 -1.39
N ARG A 152 26.17 -19.37 -1.67
CA ARG A 152 26.22 -20.80 -1.98
C ARG A 152 25.57 -21.02 -3.34
N MET A 153 26.25 -21.71 -4.25
CA MET A 153 25.63 -22.11 -5.51
C MET A 153 24.53 -23.14 -5.21
N LEU A 154 23.29 -22.67 -5.10
CA LEU A 154 22.14 -23.50 -5.46
C LEU A 154 22.34 -23.93 -6.91
N ASN A 155 21.98 -25.17 -7.26
CA ASN A 155 21.82 -25.51 -8.67
C ASN A 155 20.81 -24.51 -9.23
N ILE A 156 21.30 -23.55 -10.00
CA ILE A 156 20.51 -22.50 -10.64
C ILE A 156 19.69 -23.23 -11.71
N PRO A 157 18.37 -23.40 -11.57
CA PRO A 157 17.58 -23.99 -12.65
C PRO A 157 17.76 -23.15 -13.92
N ASP A 158 17.81 -23.81 -15.08
CA ASP A 158 17.95 -23.17 -16.41
C ASP A 158 16.85 -22.13 -16.68
N SER A 159 15.79 -22.11 -15.85
CA SER A 159 14.77 -21.06 -15.83
C SER A 159 15.27 -19.70 -15.35
N LEU A 160 16.56 -19.52 -15.02
CA LEU A 160 17.12 -18.25 -14.50
C LEU A 160 18.07 -17.55 -15.48
N THR A 161 18.51 -18.21 -16.55
CA THR A 161 19.35 -17.60 -17.58
C THR A 161 18.54 -17.35 -18.83
N HIS A 162 18.54 -16.12 -19.34
CA HIS A 162 18.16 -15.90 -20.73
C HIS A 162 19.32 -16.38 -21.60
N THR A 163 19.04 -17.29 -22.52
CA THR A 163 19.97 -17.66 -23.61
C THR A 163 19.96 -16.58 -24.69
#